data_AF-A0A944FRF3-F1
#
_entry.id   AF-A0A944FRF3-F1
#
_cell.length_a   1.000
_cell.length_b   1.000
_cell.length_c   1.000
_cell.angle_alpha   90.00
_cell.angle_beta   90.00
_cell.angle_gamma   90.00
#
_symmetry.space_group_name_H-M   'P 1'
#
loop_
_entity.id
_entity.type
_entity.pdbx_description
1 polymer ?
#
loop_
_entity_poly.entity_id
_entity_poly.type
_entity_poly.pdbx_seq_one_letter_code
_entity_poly.pdbx_strand_id
1 'polypeptide(L)'
;VGTIRDVKKWPSRDKRKDPHRLDHINFNHLSPFTVQKMFDGIEILEKLKEASGNRADNYYYKKSIIRNASLHKGLKYYQTGIIKFLGNSFISRIQDAVLSSDEGLRRALRRDNPVGAGHWLDISGLICPASEIERLCDDLAEGKVRDLVELGNRFGQIASNYYSYEWTWAYDAIEKFWGYDLATITRSQAIELISQWKNAVISLDKLIYDDAGKEFELSSMTGFGVDGDKVRRDADFTAVRGGGFNENPFVLEVLDHMRRKGELGDRMIARLGLSQGLK
;
A
#
# COMPACT_ATOMS: atom_id res chain seq x y z
N VAL A 1 -9.09 6.04 -10.13
CA VAL A 1 -8.68 7.43 -9.80
C VAL A 1 -9.19 7.94 -8.45
N GLY A 2 -10.48 7.81 -8.14
CA GLY A 2 -11.10 8.36 -6.91
C GLY A 2 -10.34 8.03 -5.62
N THR A 3 -10.02 6.74 -5.39
CA THR A 3 -9.28 6.28 -4.20
C THR A 3 -7.96 7.01 -3.98
N ILE A 4 -7.16 7.24 -5.04
CA ILE A 4 -5.87 7.93 -4.92
C ILE A 4 -6.06 9.41 -4.60
N ARG A 5 -7.10 10.05 -5.17
CA ARG A 5 -7.46 11.42 -4.81
C ARG A 5 -7.85 11.50 -3.33
N ASP A 6 -8.65 10.56 -2.82
CA ASP A 6 -9.02 10.53 -1.41
C ASP A 6 -7.81 10.32 -0.50
N VAL A 7 -6.92 9.38 -0.82
CA VAL A 7 -5.66 9.16 -0.09
C VAL A 7 -4.83 10.44 0.06
N LYS A 8 -4.75 11.29 -0.98
CA LYS A 8 -4.02 12.57 -0.94
C LYS A 8 -4.79 13.67 -0.20
N LYS A 9 -6.11 13.61 -0.26
CA LYS A 9 -7.03 14.61 0.27
C LYS A 9 -7.15 14.55 1.79
N TRP A 10 -7.06 13.36 2.41
CA TRP A 10 -7.17 13.24 3.87
C TRP A 10 -6.02 13.93 4.62
N PRO A 11 -4.73 13.72 4.29
CA PRO A 11 -3.63 14.40 4.97
C PRO A 11 -3.66 15.92 4.80
N SER A 12 -3.97 16.39 3.58
CA SER A 12 -4.04 17.82 3.28
C SER A 12 -5.21 18.54 3.98
N ARG A 13 -6.19 17.78 4.48
CA ARG A 13 -7.32 18.29 5.26
C ARG A 13 -7.14 18.17 6.77
N ASP A 14 -6.06 17.53 7.24
CA ASP A 14 -5.73 17.54 8.65
C ASP A 14 -5.25 18.95 9.06
N LYS A 15 -6.18 19.74 9.61
CA LYS A 15 -5.93 21.11 10.07
C LYS A 15 -5.63 21.19 11.57
N ARG A 16 -5.34 20.07 12.24
CA ARG A 16 -4.99 20.09 13.67
C ARG A 16 -3.69 20.88 13.87
N LYS A 17 -3.78 21.99 14.61
CA LYS A 17 -2.64 22.90 14.87
C LYS A 17 -2.02 22.71 16.25
N ASP A 18 -2.70 21.96 17.12
CA ASP A 18 -2.19 21.71 18.47
C ASP A 18 -0.86 20.95 18.38
N PRO A 19 0.23 21.44 19.01
CA PRO A 19 1.50 20.71 19.06
C PRO A 19 1.37 19.39 19.82
N HIS A 20 0.39 19.27 20.73
CA HIS A 20 0.09 18.06 21.47
C HIS A 20 -1.12 17.34 20.87
N ARG A 21 -0.88 16.56 19.83
CA ARG A 21 -1.92 15.77 19.16
C ARG A 21 -2.24 14.51 19.96
N LEU A 22 -3.45 14.46 20.52
CA LEU A 22 -3.95 13.30 21.28
C LEU A 22 -4.38 12.14 20.37
N ASP A 23 -4.90 12.42 19.16
CA ASP A 23 -5.24 11.36 18.21
C ASP A 23 -4.06 11.03 17.29
N HIS A 24 -3.61 9.79 17.36
CA HIS A 24 -2.59 9.26 16.48
C HIS A 24 -3.25 8.69 15.22
N ILE A 25 -3.03 9.33 14.07
CA ILE A 25 -3.67 8.96 12.79
C ILE A 25 -2.62 8.53 11.79
N ASN A 26 -2.75 7.31 11.25
CA ASN A 26 -1.95 6.82 10.15
C ASN A 26 -2.61 7.17 8.81
N PHE A 27 -1.90 7.92 7.98
CA PHE A 27 -2.39 8.34 6.66
C PHE A 27 -1.93 7.44 5.50
N ASN A 28 -1.14 6.41 5.79
CA ASN A 28 -0.64 5.50 4.77
C ASN A 28 -1.81 4.76 4.11
N HIS A 29 -1.87 4.82 2.77
CA HIS A 29 -2.89 4.10 2.01
C HIS A 29 -2.84 2.59 2.24
N LEU A 30 -1.64 2.01 2.16
CA LEU A 30 -1.42 0.60 2.45
C LEU A 30 -0.67 0.49 3.77
N SER A 31 -1.06 -0.50 4.56
CA SER A 31 -0.59 -0.75 5.92
C SER A 31 -0.79 -2.24 6.25
N PRO A 32 -0.16 -2.77 7.30
CA PRO A 32 -0.42 -4.14 7.75
C PRO A 32 -1.92 -4.45 7.91
N PHE A 33 -2.68 -3.52 8.50
CA PHE A 33 -4.14 -3.64 8.68
C PHE A 33 -4.93 -3.77 7.38
N THR A 34 -4.53 -3.07 6.32
CA THR A 34 -5.24 -3.15 5.02
C THR A 34 -4.76 -4.35 4.20
N VAL A 35 -3.46 -4.65 4.25
CA VAL A 35 -2.85 -5.72 3.47
C VAL A 35 -3.19 -7.10 4.03
N GLN A 36 -3.30 -7.27 5.35
CA GLN A 36 -3.83 -8.51 5.93
C GLN A 36 -5.23 -8.83 5.41
N LYS A 37 -6.10 -7.83 5.23
CA LYS A 37 -7.43 -8.03 4.65
C LYS A 37 -7.38 -8.43 3.17
N MET A 38 -6.33 -8.01 2.44
CA MET A 38 -6.09 -8.49 1.07
C MET A 38 -5.70 -9.97 1.07
N PHE A 39 -4.87 -10.42 2.02
CA PHE A 39 -4.57 -11.83 2.21
C PHE A 39 -5.85 -12.64 2.52
N ASP A 40 -6.67 -12.20 3.47
CA ASP A 40 -7.95 -12.83 3.79
C ASP A 40 -8.88 -12.87 2.56
N GLY A 41 -8.88 -11.78 1.79
CA GLY A 41 -9.63 -11.67 0.54
C GLY A 41 -9.18 -12.71 -0.49
N ILE A 42 -7.88 -12.90 -0.69
CA ILE A 42 -7.33 -13.94 -1.57
C ILE A 42 -7.78 -15.33 -1.10
N GLU A 43 -7.64 -15.62 0.20
CA GLU A 43 -8.04 -16.92 0.74
C GLU A 43 -9.53 -17.22 0.50
N ILE A 44 -10.40 -16.23 0.72
CA ILE A 44 -11.84 -16.37 0.44
C ILE A 44 -12.08 -16.66 -1.05
N LEU A 45 -11.45 -15.89 -1.95
CA LEU A 45 -11.65 -16.04 -3.39
C LEU A 45 -11.11 -17.37 -3.93
N GLU A 46 -9.97 -17.86 -3.41
CA GLU A 46 -9.43 -19.17 -3.77
C GLU A 46 -10.31 -20.32 -3.26
N LYS A 47 -10.82 -20.24 -2.02
CA LYS A 47 -11.80 -21.23 -1.50
C LYS A 47 -13.08 -21.28 -2.33
N LEU A 48 -13.56 -20.13 -2.82
CA LEU A 48 -14.72 -20.09 -3.72
C LEU A 48 -14.43 -20.77 -5.06
N LYS A 49 -13.24 -20.58 -5.63
CA LYS A 49 -12.80 -21.27 -6.85
C LYS A 49 -12.73 -22.77 -6.66
N GLU A 50 -12.18 -23.22 -5.54
CA GLU A 50 -12.05 -24.64 -5.22
C GLU A 50 -13.43 -25.30 -5.04
N ALA A 51 -14.32 -24.68 -4.27
CA ALA A 51 -15.64 -25.24 -3.97
C ALA A 51 -16.60 -25.27 -5.16
N SER A 52 -16.58 -24.25 -6.03
CA SER A 52 -17.53 -24.11 -7.16
C SER A 52 -16.93 -24.52 -8.51
N GLY A 53 -15.62 -24.76 -8.57
CA GLY A 53 -14.88 -25.04 -9.80
C GLY A 53 -14.28 -23.79 -10.45
N ASN A 54 -13.07 -23.94 -11.01
CA ASN A 54 -12.28 -22.85 -11.61
C ASN A 54 -12.95 -22.15 -12.81
N ARG A 55 -13.95 -22.78 -13.43
CA ARG A 55 -14.65 -22.29 -14.62
C ARG A 55 -16.13 -21.97 -14.38
N ALA A 56 -16.57 -21.88 -13.13
CA ALA A 56 -17.92 -21.42 -12.83
C ALA A 56 -18.09 -19.97 -13.32
N ASP A 57 -19.21 -19.68 -14.01
CA ASP A 57 -19.52 -18.32 -14.48
C ASP A 57 -19.73 -17.34 -13.32
N ASN A 58 -20.27 -17.84 -12.21
CA ASN A 58 -20.61 -17.09 -11.02
C ASN A 58 -20.23 -17.86 -9.76
N TYR A 59 -19.76 -17.11 -8.76
CA TYR A 59 -19.47 -17.57 -7.41
C TYR A 59 -20.42 -16.89 -6.43
N TYR A 60 -20.89 -17.62 -5.42
CA TYR A 60 -21.84 -17.10 -4.43
C TYR A 60 -21.17 -16.96 -3.07
N TYR A 61 -21.18 -15.75 -2.51
CA TYR A 61 -20.57 -15.47 -1.20
C TYR A 61 -21.42 -14.47 -0.42
N LYS A 62 -21.83 -14.83 0.80
CA LYS A 62 -22.61 -13.96 1.71
C LYS A 62 -23.74 -13.19 1.01
N LYS A 63 -24.62 -13.91 0.30
CA LYS A 63 -25.76 -13.37 -0.47
C LYS A 63 -25.38 -12.47 -1.67
N SER A 64 -24.11 -12.46 -2.06
CA SER A 64 -23.60 -11.72 -3.23
C SER A 64 -23.17 -12.68 -4.33
N ILE A 65 -23.29 -12.22 -5.58
CA ILE A 65 -22.84 -12.94 -6.78
C ILE A 65 -21.57 -12.27 -7.30
N ILE A 66 -20.51 -13.07 -7.44
CA ILE A 66 -19.22 -12.63 -7.98
C ILE A 66 -19.02 -13.31 -9.33
N ARG A 67 -19.02 -12.53 -10.42
CA ARG A 67 -18.73 -13.06 -11.77
C ARG A 67 -17.30 -13.60 -11.84
N ASN A 68 -17.08 -14.63 -12.65
CA ASN A 68 -15.77 -15.23 -12.84
C ASN A 68 -14.66 -14.22 -13.15
N ALA A 69 -14.93 -13.33 -14.11
CA ALA A 69 -13.97 -12.28 -14.49
C ALA A 69 -13.67 -11.30 -13.34
N SER A 70 -14.66 -11.00 -12.48
CA SER A 70 -14.48 -10.12 -11.32
C SER A 70 -13.64 -10.79 -10.24
N LEU A 71 -13.84 -12.09 -10.01
CA LEU A 71 -13.04 -12.86 -9.05
C LEU A 71 -11.56 -12.86 -9.44
N HIS A 72 -11.25 -13.19 -10.70
CA HIS A 72 -9.87 -13.23 -11.19
C HIS A 72 -9.22 -11.85 -11.19
N LYS A 73 -9.97 -10.79 -11.54
CA LYS A 73 -9.49 -9.40 -11.39
C LYS A 73 -9.21 -9.07 -9.91
N GLY A 74 -10.10 -9.47 -9.00
CA GLY A 74 -9.93 -9.28 -7.56
C GLY A 74 -8.65 -9.92 -7.03
N LEU A 75 -8.41 -11.20 -7.36
CA LEU A 75 -7.17 -11.91 -7.02
C LEU A 75 -5.94 -11.16 -7.53
N LYS A 76 -5.93 -10.79 -8.81
CA LYS A 76 -4.83 -10.03 -9.43
C LYS A 76 -4.59 -8.71 -8.71
N TYR A 77 -5.64 -7.94 -8.40
CA TYR A 77 -5.50 -6.65 -7.75
C TYR A 77 -5.05 -6.75 -6.30
N TYR A 78 -5.54 -7.73 -5.53
CA TYR A 78 -5.03 -8.00 -4.18
C TYR A 78 -3.55 -8.38 -4.21
N GLN A 79 -3.15 -9.30 -5.09
CA GLN A 79 -1.73 -9.67 -5.25
C GLN A 79 -0.87 -8.45 -5.60
N THR A 80 -1.33 -7.62 -6.54
CA THR A 80 -0.58 -6.41 -6.96
C THR A 80 -0.45 -5.40 -5.80
N GLY A 81 -1.51 -5.25 -4.99
CA GLY A 81 -1.50 -4.40 -3.80
C GLY A 81 -0.54 -4.91 -2.71
N ILE A 82 -0.55 -6.22 -2.45
CA ILE A 82 0.38 -6.89 -1.53
C ILE A 82 1.83 -6.68 -1.98
N ILE A 83 2.14 -6.98 -3.25
CA ILE A 83 3.47 -6.79 -3.83
C ILE A 83 3.94 -5.33 -3.68
N LYS A 84 3.05 -4.37 -3.98
CA LYS A 84 3.35 -2.94 -3.83
C LYS A 84 3.71 -2.57 -2.39
N PHE A 85 2.93 -3.02 -1.41
CA PHE A 85 3.19 -2.71 0.00
C PHE A 85 4.49 -3.36 0.46
N LEU A 86 4.60 -4.68 0.35
CA LEU A 86 5.74 -5.42 0.87
C LEU A 86 7.05 -5.03 0.19
N GLY A 87 7.03 -4.76 -1.12
CA GLY A 87 8.22 -4.26 -1.81
C GLY A 87 8.63 -2.85 -1.39
N ASN A 88 7.69 -1.96 -1.04
CA ASN A 88 8.04 -0.65 -0.46
C ASN A 88 8.68 -0.83 0.93
N SER A 89 8.14 -1.70 1.78
CA SER A 89 8.70 -1.97 3.12
C SER A 89 10.10 -2.59 2.98
N PHE A 90 10.29 -3.56 2.08
CA PHE A 90 11.58 -4.17 1.79
C PHE A 90 12.62 -3.14 1.30
N ILE A 91 12.28 -2.34 0.28
CA ILE A 91 13.18 -1.31 -0.25
C ILE A 91 13.55 -0.28 0.83
N SER A 92 12.60 0.15 1.66
CA SER A 92 12.85 1.12 2.73
C SER A 92 13.90 0.63 3.74
N ARG A 93 14.06 -0.69 3.93
CA ARG A 93 15.10 -1.27 4.80
C ARG A 93 16.49 -1.27 4.17
N ILE A 94 16.56 -1.44 2.87
CA ILE A 94 17.84 -1.65 2.17
C ILE A 94 18.32 -0.40 1.42
N GLN A 95 17.48 0.62 1.25
CA GLN A 95 17.79 1.80 0.44
C GLN A 95 19.00 2.58 0.96
N ASP A 96 19.29 2.58 2.25
CA ASP A 96 20.45 3.30 2.82
C ASP A 96 21.56 2.34 3.28
N ALA A 97 21.41 1.04 3.02
CA ALA A 97 22.34 0.01 3.46
C ALA A 97 23.48 -0.26 2.45
N VAL A 98 24.57 -0.86 2.96
CA VAL A 98 25.67 -1.38 2.13
C VAL A 98 25.31 -2.78 1.63
N LEU A 99 25.09 -2.92 0.31
CA LEU A 99 24.56 -4.14 -0.32
C LEU A 99 25.60 -4.93 -1.13
N SER A 100 26.88 -4.78 -0.78
CA SER A 100 28.03 -5.37 -1.49
C SER A 100 28.10 -6.90 -1.37
N SER A 101 27.34 -7.53 -0.47
CA SER A 101 27.26 -8.98 -0.29
C SER A 101 25.88 -9.40 0.22
N ASP A 102 25.58 -10.70 0.12
CA ASP A 102 24.36 -11.28 0.69
C ASP A 102 24.29 -11.07 2.22
N GLU A 103 25.44 -11.09 2.91
CA GLU A 103 25.51 -10.79 4.34
C GLU A 103 25.18 -9.32 4.64
N GLY A 104 25.61 -8.39 3.80
CA GLY A 104 25.23 -6.97 3.91
C GLY A 104 23.73 -6.76 3.76
N LEU A 105 23.11 -7.46 2.79
CA LEU A 105 21.67 -7.48 2.61
C LEU A 105 20.95 -8.05 3.85
N ARG A 106 21.33 -9.25 4.30
CA ARG A 106 20.70 -9.90 5.47
C ARG A 106 20.82 -9.05 6.73
N ARG A 107 21.94 -8.35 6.91
CA ARG A 107 22.14 -7.42 8.03
C ARG A 107 21.14 -6.27 8.01
N ALA A 108 20.89 -5.69 6.84
CA ALA A 108 19.90 -4.61 6.68
C ALA A 108 18.46 -5.07 6.91
N LEU A 109 18.18 -6.35 6.65
CA LEU A 109 16.85 -6.96 6.81
C LEU A 109 16.57 -7.47 8.23
N ARG A 110 17.53 -7.42 9.16
CA ARG A 110 17.28 -7.82 10.55
C ARG A 110 16.12 -7.00 11.13
N ARG A 111 15.24 -7.67 11.87
CA ARG A 111 14.14 -7.01 12.60
C ARG A 111 14.74 -6.14 13.70
N ASP A 112 14.12 -5.00 13.95
CA ASP A 112 14.57 -4.08 14.99
C ASP A 112 14.20 -4.62 16.39
N ASN A 113 13.00 -5.23 16.50
CA ASN A 113 12.48 -5.85 17.71
C ASN A 113 11.41 -6.91 17.33
N PRO A 114 10.96 -7.79 18.25
CA PRO A 114 9.98 -8.83 17.95
C PRO A 114 8.51 -8.32 17.91
N VAL A 115 8.26 -7.07 18.31
CA VAL A 115 6.91 -6.48 18.35
C VAL A 115 6.49 -6.08 16.94
N GLY A 116 5.21 -6.29 16.63
CA GLY A 116 4.64 -6.01 15.30
C GLY A 116 4.21 -7.25 14.52
N ALA A 117 4.60 -8.44 14.96
CA ALA A 117 4.12 -9.68 14.36
C ALA A 117 2.61 -9.89 14.58
N GLY A 118 2.00 -10.74 13.75
CA GLY A 118 0.61 -11.16 13.92
C GLY A 118 -0.42 -10.15 13.38
N HIS A 119 -1.55 -10.04 14.07
CA HIS A 119 -2.70 -9.27 13.61
C HIS A 119 -2.53 -7.78 13.91
N TRP A 120 -2.97 -6.92 12.99
CA TRP A 120 -3.01 -5.48 13.17
C TRP A 120 -4.44 -4.96 13.24
N LEU A 121 -4.62 -3.89 14.00
CA LEU A 121 -5.89 -3.23 14.27
C LEU A 121 -5.86 -1.78 13.78
N ASP A 122 -7.04 -1.21 13.58
CA ASP A 122 -7.26 0.23 13.42
C ASP A 122 -8.08 0.71 14.61
N ILE A 123 -7.45 1.45 15.51
CA ILE A 123 -8.07 2.01 16.71
C ILE A 123 -8.26 3.51 16.48
N SER A 124 -9.37 3.86 15.84
CA SER A 124 -9.75 5.26 15.55
C SER A 124 -8.65 6.05 14.80
N GLY A 125 -7.99 5.41 13.84
CA GLY A 125 -6.91 6.00 13.05
C GLY A 125 -5.51 5.55 13.47
N LEU A 126 -5.34 5.03 14.70
CA LEU A 126 -4.08 4.42 15.12
C LEU A 126 -4.02 2.99 14.61
N ILE A 127 -3.21 2.79 13.56
CA ILE A 127 -2.93 1.47 13.01
C ILE A 127 -1.77 0.85 13.80
N CYS A 128 -2.02 -0.26 14.48
CA CYS A 128 -1.06 -0.84 15.41
C CYS A 128 -1.20 -2.38 15.55
N PRO A 129 -0.18 -3.06 16.11
CA PRO A 129 -0.26 -4.48 16.40
C PRO A 129 -1.31 -4.77 17.49
N ALA A 130 -2.10 -5.82 17.32
CA ALA A 130 -3.11 -6.23 18.31
C ALA A 130 -2.48 -6.51 19.69
N SER A 131 -1.29 -7.12 19.71
CA SER A 131 -0.54 -7.43 20.93
C SER A 131 -0.22 -6.19 21.78
N GLU A 132 -0.03 -5.03 21.16
CA GLU A 132 0.24 -3.79 21.87
C GLU A 132 -1.02 -3.23 22.56
N ILE A 133 -2.18 -3.45 21.95
CA ILE A 133 -3.48 -3.08 22.53
C ILE A 133 -3.87 -4.06 23.64
N GLU A 134 -3.67 -5.36 23.44
CA GLU A 134 -3.87 -6.38 24.47
C GLU A 134 -3.02 -6.10 25.70
N ARG A 135 -1.71 -5.83 25.52
CA ARG A 135 -0.82 -5.43 26.61
C ARG A 135 -1.28 -4.16 27.32
N LEU A 136 -1.80 -3.18 26.56
CA LEU A 136 -2.34 -1.96 27.16
C LEU A 136 -3.60 -2.23 28.00
N CYS A 137 -4.47 -3.14 27.54
CA CYS A 137 -5.63 -3.58 28.31
C CYS A 137 -5.21 -4.29 29.61
N ASP A 138 -4.21 -5.16 29.56
CA ASP A 138 -3.66 -5.84 30.74
C ASP A 138 -3.07 -4.83 31.73
N ASP A 139 -2.28 -3.86 31.24
CA ASP A 139 -1.68 -2.83 32.07
C ASP A 139 -2.74 -1.90 32.71
N LEU A 140 -3.87 -1.67 32.06
CA LEU A 140 -5.02 -0.96 32.64
C LEU A 140 -5.71 -1.80 33.73
N ALA A 141 -5.95 -3.08 33.46
CA ALA A 141 -6.59 -4.00 34.42
C ALA A 141 -5.76 -4.19 35.70
N GLU A 142 -4.43 -4.18 35.57
CA GLU A 142 -3.48 -4.30 36.67
C GLU A 142 -3.19 -2.95 37.37
N GLY A 143 -3.74 -1.84 36.87
CA GLY A 143 -3.51 -0.51 37.44
C GLY A 143 -2.09 0.04 37.22
N LYS A 144 -1.34 -0.47 36.23
CA LYS A 144 -0.05 0.06 35.80
C LYS A 144 -0.21 1.34 34.97
N VAL A 145 -1.33 1.48 34.26
CA VAL A 145 -1.77 2.73 33.63
C VAL A 145 -2.94 3.27 34.45
N ARG A 146 -2.75 4.44 35.06
CA ARG A 146 -3.60 4.95 36.15
C ARG A 146 -4.43 6.16 35.76
N ASP A 147 -4.05 6.85 34.70
CA ASP A 147 -4.73 8.05 34.23
C ASP A 147 -4.67 8.21 32.70
N LEU A 148 -5.36 9.23 32.20
CA LEU A 148 -5.46 9.53 30.78
C LEU A 148 -4.13 10.02 30.17
N VAL A 149 -3.23 10.59 30.98
CA VAL A 149 -1.92 11.05 30.51
C VAL A 149 -1.01 9.84 30.28
N GLU A 150 -0.96 8.90 31.22
CA GLU A 150 -0.25 7.62 31.05
C GLU A 150 -0.81 6.84 29.86
N LEU A 151 -2.14 6.78 29.70
CA LEU A 151 -2.78 6.14 28.54
C LEU A 151 -2.38 6.82 27.22
N GLY A 152 -2.45 8.15 27.15
CA GLY A 152 -2.03 8.93 25.99
C GLY A 152 -0.56 8.70 25.63
N ASN A 153 0.32 8.65 26.63
CA ASN A 153 1.74 8.34 26.44
C ASN A 153 1.95 6.94 25.83
N ARG A 154 1.15 5.95 26.22
CA ARG A 154 1.22 4.59 25.66
C ARG A 154 0.79 4.56 24.20
N PHE A 155 -0.30 5.24 23.84
CA PHE A 155 -0.67 5.40 22.42
C PHE A 155 0.40 6.14 21.62
N GLY A 156 1.01 7.18 22.20
CA GLY A 156 2.12 7.91 21.58
C GLY A 156 3.34 7.03 21.34
N GLN A 157 3.69 6.15 22.29
CA GLN A 157 4.75 5.17 22.13
C GLN A 157 4.45 4.18 21.00
N ILE A 158 3.25 3.61 20.95
CA ILE A 158 2.82 2.69 19.88
C ILE A 158 2.91 3.40 18.52
N ALA A 159 2.38 4.62 18.42
CA ALA A 159 2.40 5.41 17.19
C ALA A 159 3.83 5.73 16.73
N SER A 160 4.72 6.10 17.65
CA SER A 160 6.12 6.42 17.34
C SER A 160 6.92 5.22 16.84
N ASN A 161 6.55 4.00 17.25
CA ASN A 161 7.20 2.75 16.83
C ASN A 161 6.59 2.13 15.57
N TYR A 162 5.62 2.80 14.93
CA TYR A 162 4.86 2.26 13.81
C TYR A 162 5.72 1.59 12.73
N TYR A 163 6.74 2.27 12.21
CA TYR A 163 7.57 1.71 11.11
C TYR A 163 8.44 0.53 11.55
N SER A 164 8.86 0.50 12.82
CA SER A 164 9.59 -0.63 13.38
C SER A 164 8.69 -1.86 13.49
N TYR A 165 7.47 -1.66 13.99
CA TYR A 165 6.45 -2.72 14.06
C TYR A 165 6.01 -3.17 12.66
N GLU A 166 5.78 -2.22 11.74
CA GLU A 166 5.41 -2.50 10.35
C GLU A 166 6.46 -3.39 9.69
N TRP A 167 7.76 -3.14 9.95
CA TRP A 167 8.82 -3.97 9.43
C TRP A 167 8.77 -5.40 9.96
N THR A 168 8.54 -5.60 11.26
CA THR A 168 8.36 -6.94 11.83
C THR A 168 7.23 -7.69 11.13
N TRP A 169 6.10 -7.03 10.88
CA TRP A 169 4.98 -7.62 10.14
C TRP A 169 5.32 -7.91 8.67
N ALA A 170 5.91 -6.94 7.99
CA ALA A 170 6.26 -7.05 6.58
C ALA A 170 7.31 -8.15 6.34
N TYR A 171 8.24 -8.34 7.28
CA TYR A 171 9.19 -9.44 7.26
C TYR A 171 8.45 -10.78 7.18
N ASP A 172 7.56 -11.07 8.14
CA ASP A 172 6.77 -12.32 8.16
C ASP A 172 5.92 -12.48 6.89
N ALA A 173 5.29 -11.39 6.46
CA ALA A 173 4.44 -11.38 5.27
C ALA A 173 5.23 -11.61 3.97
N ILE A 174 6.47 -11.09 3.86
CA ILE A 174 7.37 -11.34 2.72
C ILE A 174 7.73 -12.82 2.66
N GLU A 175 8.14 -13.41 3.80
CA GLU A 175 8.50 -14.83 3.84
C GLU A 175 7.33 -15.72 3.44
N LYS A 176 6.14 -15.42 3.96
CA LYS A 176 4.91 -16.15 3.62
C LYS A 176 4.50 -15.97 2.14
N PHE A 177 4.58 -14.75 1.60
CA PHE A 177 4.06 -14.46 0.26
C PHE A 177 4.99 -14.93 -0.86
N TRP A 178 6.30 -14.75 -0.72
CA TRP A 178 7.28 -15.18 -1.72
C TRP A 178 7.91 -16.55 -1.43
N GLY A 179 7.74 -17.09 -0.23
CA GLY A 179 8.37 -18.36 0.16
C GLY A 179 9.89 -18.26 0.35
N TYR A 180 10.40 -17.05 0.61
CA TYR A 180 11.82 -16.84 0.90
C TYR A 180 12.05 -16.83 2.41
N ASP A 181 13.19 -17.35 2.85
CA ASP A 181 13.69 -17.10 4.20
C ASP A 181 14.59 -15.84 4.15
N LEU A 182 14.16 -14.76 4.80
CA LEU A 182 14.88 -13.49 4.79
C LEU A 182 16.19 -13.55 5.60
N ALA A 183 16.37 -14.55 6.46
CA ALA A 183 17.64 -14.77 7.15
C ALA A 183 18.71 -15.36 6.21
N THR A 184 18.29 -16.08 5.16
CA THR A 184 19.18 -16.71 4.19
C THR A 184 19.06 -16.15 2.77
N ILE A 185 18.20 -15.13 2.56
CA ILE A 185 17.96 -14.52 1.27
C ILE A 185 19.25 -14.11 0.56
N THR A 186 19.27 -14.35 -0.75
CA THR A 186 20.35 -13.95 -1.66
C THR A 186 20.00 -12.64 -2.35
N ARG A 187 21.01 -11.93 -2.84
CA ARG A 187 20.76 -10.71 -3.65
C ARG A 187 20.02 -10.99 -4.95
N SER A 188 20.13 -12.21 -5.50
CA SER A 188 19.35 -12.63 -6.67
C SER A 188 17.84 -12.66 -6.36
N GLN A 189 17.45 -13.26 -5.22
CA GLN A 189 16.05 -13.27 -4.78
C GLN A 189 15.55 -11.86 -4.45
N ALA A 190 16.40 -11.01 -3.85
CA ALA A 190 16.06 -9.62 -3.60
C ALA A 190 15.83 -8.83 -4.92
N ILE A 191 16.64 -9.07 -5.95
CA ILE A 191 16.45 -8.49 -7.29
C ILE A 191 15.12 -8.96 -7.89
N GLU A 192 14.77 -10.24 -7.76
CA GLU A 192 13.50 -10.78 -8.23
C GLU A 192 12.32 -10.09 -7.56
N LEU A 193 12.33 -9.99 -6.22
CA LEU A 193 11.31 -9.29 -5.43
C LEU A 193 11.15 -7.83 -5.88
N ILE A 194 12.25 -7.10 -6.02
CA ILE A 194 12.22 -5.69 -6.45
C ILE A 194 11.73 -5.56 -7.89
N SER A 195 12.05 -6.51 -8.76
CA SER A 195 11.56 -6.52 -10.15
C SER A 195 10.03 -6.73 -10.19
N GLN A 196 9.52 -7.67 -9.39
CA GLN A 196 8.07 -7.87 -9.24
C GLN A 196 7.39 -6.62 -8.67
N TRP A 197 7.99 -5.99 -7.66
CA TRP A 197 7.52 -4.73 -7.10
C TRP A 197 7.48 -3.60 -8.13
N LYS A 198 8.55 -3.41 -8.89
CA LYS A 198 8.65 -2.37 -9.93
C LYS A 198 7.53 -2.54 -10.95
N ASN A 199 7.34 -3.78 -11.43
CA ASN A 199 6.28 -4.11 -12.38
C ASN A 199 4.89 -3.87 -11.80
N ALA A 200 4.64 -4.26 -10.56
CA ALA A 200 3.36 -4.05 -9.89
C ALA A 200 3.02 -2.56 -9.72
N VAL A 201 3.98 -1.74 -9.27
CA VAL A 201 3.78 -0.30 -9.09
C VAL A 201 3.52 0.40 -10.41
N ILE A 202 4.36 0.15 -11.42
CA ILE A 202 4.18 0.74 -12.76
C ILE A 202 2.85 0.30 -13.37
N SER A 203 2.46 -0.98 -13.22
CA SER A 203 1.19 -1.48 -13.74
C SER A 203 -0.01 -0.84 -13.05
N LEU A 204 0.04 -0.65 -11.72
CA LEU A 204 -1.00 0.06 -10.98
C LEU A 204 -1.14 1.51 -11.44
N ASP A 205 -0.02 2.21 -11.62
CA ASP A 205 -0.04 3.59 -12.07
C ASP A 205 -0.54 3.73 -13.51
N LYS A 206 -0.21 2.79 -14.40
CA LYS A 206 -0.80 2.71 -15.75
C LYS A 206 -2.32 2.54 -15.68
N LEU A 207 -2.84 1.66 -14.82
CA LEU A 207 -4.29 1.53 -14.62
C LEU A 207 -4.92 2.83 -14.10
N ILE A 208 -4.23 3.56 -13.21
CA ILE A 208 -4.70 4.85 -12.72
C ILE A 208 -4.69 5.91 -13.83
N TYR A 209 -3.66 5.91 -14.68
CA TYR A 209 -3.53 6.79 -15.83
C TYR A 209 -4.63 6.53 -16.87
N ASP A 210 -4.85 5.26 -17.25
CA ASP A 210 -5.88 4.86 -18.19
C ASP A 210 -7.29 5.18 -17.67
N ASP A 211 -7.52 4.98 -16.36
CA ASP A 211 -8.77 5.36 -15.70
C ASP A 211 -8.97 6.87 -15.64
N ALA A 212 -7.89 7.65 -15.49
CA ALA A 212 -7.94 9.11 -15.56
C ALA A 212 -8.28 9.58 -16.98
N GLY A 213 -7.77 8.91 -18.02
CA GLY A 213 -8.07 9.23 -19.42
C GLY A 213 -9.56 9.22 -19.74
N LYS A 214 -10.31 8.29 -19.13
CA LYS A 214 -11.78 8.21 -19.30
C LYS A 214 -12.52 9.46 -18.84
N GLU A 215 -11.98 10.17 -17.85
CA GLU A 215 -12.56 11.44 -17.38
C GLU A 215 -12.44 12.56 -18.43
N PHE A 216 -11.63 12.37 -19.48
CA PHE A 216 -11.38 13.31 -20.57
C PHE A 216 -11.91 12.84 -21.92
N GLU A 217 -12.66 11.74 -21.97
CA GLU A 217 -13.35 11.30 -23.17
C GLU A 217 -14.53 12.23 -23.52
N LEU A 218 -14.86 12.32 -24.81
CA LEU A 218 -15.98 13.13 -25.32
C LEU A 218 -17.32 12.82 -24.62
N SER A 219 -17.54 11.57 -24.24
CA SER A 219 -18.72 11.12 -23.48
C SER A 219 -18.79 11.68 -22.06
N SER A 220 -17.64 12.05 -21.48
CA SER A 220 -17.49 12.66 -20.15
C SER A 220 -17.58 14.19 -20.19
N MET A 221 -17.61 14.80 -21.38
CA MET A 221 -17.76 16.25 -21.56
C MET A 221 -19.23 16.64 -21.46
N THR A 222 -19.68 16.99 -20.25
CA THR A 222 -21.04 17.48 -20.00
C THR A 222 -21.03 19.00 -19.89
N GLY A 223 -21.98 19.68 -20.57
CA GLY A 223 -22.21 21.11 -20.42
C GLY A 223 -23.31 21.35 -19.39
N PHE A 224 -23.22 22.43 -18.61
CA PHE A 224 -24.20 22.72 -17.55
C PHE A 224 -25.32 23.66 -18.01
N GLY A 225 -25.24 24.19 -19.24
CA GLY A 225 -26.30 25.00 -19.85
C GLY A 225 -27.36 24.17 -20.56
N VAL A 226 -28.64 24.45 -20.30
CA VAL A 226 -29.81 23.79 -20.93
C VAL A 226 -29.81 23.92 -22.46
N ASP A 227 -29.28 25.03 -22.99
CA ASP A 227 -29.16 25.33 -24.43
C ASP A 227 -27.70 25.58 -24.84
N GLY A 228 -26.75 24.88 -24.21
CA GLY A 228 -25.32 25.03 -24.51
C GLY A 228 -24.96 24.43 -25.86
N ASP A 229 -24.31 25.22 -26.73
CA ASP A 229 -23.66 24.69 -27.93
C ASP A 229 -22.37 23.94 -27.57
N LYS A 230 -21.72 23.34 -28.57
CA LYS A 230 -20.45 22.62 -28.39
C LYS A 230 -19.39 23.50 -27.72
N VAL A 231 -19.35 24.79 -28.05
CA VAL A 231 -18.36 25.74 -27.51
C VAL A 231 -18.57 25.94 -26.01
N ARG A 232 -19.81 26.14 -25.55
CA ARG A 232 -20.12 26.28 -24.12
C ARG A 232 -19.84 24.99 -23.34
N ARG A 233 -20.20 23.83 -23.90
CA ARG A 233 -19.88 22.54 -23.28
C ARG A 233 -18.37 22.34 -23.14
N ASP A 234 -17.60 22.68 -24.16
CA ASP A 234 -16.14 22.54 -24.14
C ASP A 234 -15.54 23.54 -23.12
N ALA A 235 -16.05 24.77 -23.07
CA ALA A 235 -15.64 25.77 -22.07
C ALA A 235 -15.98 25.37 -20.63
N ASP A 236 -17.20 24.86 -20.38
CA ASP A 236 -17.64 24.34 -19.09
C ASP A 236 -16.76 23.16 -18.65
N PHE A 237 -16.49 22.24 -19.57
CA PHE A 237 -15.61 21.10 -19.32
C PHE A 237 -14.20 21.56 -18.95
N THR A 238 -13.61 22.49 -19.70
CA THR A 238 -12.30 23.07 -19.40
C THR A 238 -12.29 23.81 -18.06
N ALA A 239 -13.36 24.53 -17.72
CA ALA A 239 -13.46 25.22 -16.43
C ALA A 239 -13.45 24.25 -15.24
N VAL A 240 -14.08 23.07 -15.37
CA VAL A 240 -14.15 22.06 -14.30
C VAL A 240 -12.91 21.15 -14.26
N ARG A 241 -12.41 20.74 -15.43
CA ARG A 241 -11.33 19.74 -15.55
C ARG A 241 -9.94 20.33 -15.74
N GLY A 242 -9.85 21.62 -16.04
CA GLY A 242 -8.62 22.33 -16.39
C GLY A 242 -8.28 22.20 -17.87
N GLY A 243 -6.98 22.34 -18.19
CA GLY A 243 -6.45 22.17 -19.55
C GLY A 243 -6.59 20.75 -20.10
N GLY A 244 -5.87 20.45 -21.17
CA GLY A 244 -5.92 19.13 -21.80
C GLY A 244 -5.49 18.00 -20.84
N PHE A 245 -5.83 16.74 -21.17
CA PHE A 245 -5.47 15.57 -20.36
C PHE A 245 -3.97 15.54 -19.97
N ASN A 246 -3.09 15.89 -20.92
CA ASN A 246 -1.63 15.91 -20.73
C ASN A 246 -1.12 17.05 -19.84
N GLU A 247 -1.96 18.06 -19.58
CA GLU A 247 -1.64 19.22 -18.73
C GLU A 247 -2.26 19.07 -17.33
N ASN A 248 -3.10 18.05 -17.12
CA ASN A 248 -3.78 17.87 -15.86
C ASN A 248 -2.79 17.53 -14.73
N PRO A 249 -2.77 18.28 -13.62
CA PRO A 249 -1.81 18.06 -12.53
C PRO A 249 -1.82 16.65 -11.94
N PHE A 250 -3.00 16.00 -11.86
CA PHE A 250 -3.10 14.63 -11.37
C PHE A 250 -2.44 13.63 -12.33
N VAL A 251 -2.62 13.82 -13.64
CA VAL A 251 -2.02 12.97 -14.69
C VAL A 251 -0.50 13.11 -14.68
N LEU A 252 0.00 14.35 -14.62
CA LEU A 252 1.43 14.63 -14.51
C LEU A 252 2.04 14.00 -13.25
N GLU A 253 1.34 14.05 -12.12
CA GLU A 253 1.81 13.44 -10.88
C GLU A 253 1.88 11.90 -10.97
N VAL A 254 0.92 11.26 -11.66
CA VAL A 254 0.96 9.80 -11.90
C VAL A 254 2.15 9.45 -12.78
N LEU A 255 2.40 10.20 -13.87
CA LEU A 255 3.55 10.00 -14.74
C LEU A 255 4.89 10.20 -14.01
N ASP A 256 5.00 11.24 -13.18
CA ASP A 256 6.20 11.46 -12.36
C ASP A 256 6.39 10.34 -11.32
N HIS A 257 5.30 9.88 -10.69
CA HIS A 257 5.37 8.74 -9.76
C HIS A 257 5.86 7.47 -10.46
N MET A 258 5.36 7.16 -11.67
CA MET A 258 5.85 6.04 -12.48
C MET A 258 7.34 6.15 -12.75
N ARG A 259 7.82 7.33 -13.18
CA ARG A 259 9.23 7.58 -13.45
C ARG A 259 10.09 7.38 -12.20
N ARG A 260 9.75 8.05 -11.09
CA ARG A 260 10.50 7.96 -9.83
C ARG A 260 10.56 6.54 -9.28
N LYS A 261 9.45 5.79 -9.34
CA LYS A 261 9.40 4.41 -8.87
C LYS A 261 10.16 3.46 -9.80
N GLY A 262 10.12 3.71 -11.11
CA GLY A 262 10.96 3.02 -12.09
C GLY A 262 12.45 3.20 -11.79
N GLU A 263 12.91 4.44 -11.67
CA GLU A 263 14.30 4.80 -11.35
C GLU A 263 14.75 4.23 -9.99
N LEU A 264 13.89 4.26 -8.97
CA LEU A 264 14.15 3.63 -7.68
C LEU A 264 14.38 2.13 -7.84
N GLY A 265 13.51 1.43 -8.57
CA GLY A 265 13.66 -0.01 -8.83
C GLY A 265 14.98 -0.32 -9.53
N ASP A 266 15.29 0.40 -10.61
CA ASP A 266 16.52 0.21 -11.38
C ASP A 266 17.77 0.46 -10.54
N ARG A 267 17.77 1.54 -9.74
CA ARG A 267 18.87 1.85 -8.82
C ARG A 267 19.08 0.75 -7.79
N MET A 268 18.01 0.21 -7.20
CA MET A 268 18.11 -0.83 -6.18
C MET A 268 18.59 -2.16 -6.78
N ILE A 269 18.10 -2.53 -7.97
CA ILE A 269 18.57 -3.71 -8.70
C ILE A 269 20.06 -3.59 -9.03
N ALA A 270 20.49 -2.43 -9.55
CA ALA A 270 21.89 -2.19 -9.86
C ALA A 270 22.78 -2.34 -8.61
N ARG A 271 22.38 -1.75 -7.47
CA ARG A 271 23.13 -1.86 -6.21
C ARG A 271 23.27 -3.30 -5.71
N LEU A 272 22.25 -4.12 -5.89
CA LEU A 272 22.29 -5.54 -5.52
C LEU A 272 23.14 -6.37 -6.50
N GLY A 273 23.22 -5.96 -7.77
CA GLY A 273 23.96 -6.65 -8.82
C GLY A 273 25.48 -6.34 -8.89
N LEU A 274 25.96 -5.29 -8.21
CA LEU A 274 27.33 -4.75 -8.33
C LEU A 274 28.48 -5.62 -7.78
N SER A 275 28.45 -6.96 -7.92
CA SER A 275 29.57 -7.82 -7.47
C SER A 275 29.64 -9.18 -8.18
N GLN A 276 29.32 -9.22 -9.48
CA GLN A 276 29.69 -10.33 -10.36
C GLN A 276 30.93 -10.05 -11.24
N GLY A 277 31.69 -8.99 -10.97
CA GLY A 277 32.90 -8.67 -11.71
C GLY A 277 34.09 -8.45 -10.79
N LEU A 278 34.69 -9.55 -10.31
CA LEU A 278 36.08 -9.66 -9.81
C LEU A 278 36.31 -11.12 -9.40
N LYS A 279 36.45 -11.98 -10.41
CA LYS A 279 37.23 -13.22 -10.35
C LYS A 279 37.97 -13.36 -11.67
#